data_AF-A0A087UCT7-F1
#
_entry.id   AF-A0A087UCT7-F1
#
_cell.length_a   1.000
_cell.length_b   1.000
_cell.length_c   1.000
_cell.angle_alpha   90.00
_cell.angle_beta   90.00
_cell.angle_gamma   90.00
#
_symmetry.space_group_name_H-M   'P 1'
#
loop_
_entity.id
_entity.type
_entity.pdbx_description
1 polymer ?
#
loop_
_entity_poly.entity_id
_entity_poly.type
_entity_poly.pdbx_seq_one_letter_code
_entity_poly.pdbx_strand_id
1 'polypeptide(L)'
;MYVAKAWYMEYLNFTYGSPNNNLTIVGHYTQMVWYNSHRIGCGFKFCGKDVANRPFFNYVCNYCPIGNDPRNLGKPYIAGKPCEKCPKHCKYKKLCTNSCPYSDFWVNCAELSINWNSWLCGELGNERYKSCQATCKCPNAIK
;
A
#
# COMPACT_ATOMS: atom_id res chain seq x y z
N MET A 1 8.52 -20.54 3.30
CA MET A 1 7.72 -19.52 2.59
C MET A 1 8.62 -18.79 1.58
N TYR A 2 8.86 -19.40 0.41
CA TYR A 2 9.87 -18.94 -0.56
C TYR A 2 9.42 -17.74 -1.41
N VAL A 3 8.13 -17.61 -1.70
CA VAL A 3 7.59 -16.57 -2.59
C VAL A 3 7.71 -15.17 -2.00
N ALA A 4 7.30 -14.97 -0.73
CA ALA A 4 7.45 -13.69 -0.05
C ALA A 4 8.92 -13.25 0.05
N LYS A 5 9.83 -14.22 0.24
CA LYS A 5 11.27 -13.93 0.21
C LYS A 5 11.72 -13.51 -1.18
N ALA A 6 11.29 -14.19 -2.24
CA ALA A 6 11.62 -13.84 -3.62
C ALA A 6 11.15 -12.42 -3.99
N TRP A 7 9.92 -12.07 -3.66
CA TRP A 7 9.39 -10.70 -3.83
C TRP A 7 10.18 -9.67 -3.02
N TYR A 8 10.55 -9.99 -1.78
CA TYR A 8 11.34 -9.10 -0.94
C TYR A 8 12.73 -8.82 -1.52
N MET A 9 13.39 -9.81 -2.17
CA MET A 9 14.77 -9.67 -2.68
C MET A 9 14.95 -8.55 -3.70
N GLU A 10 13.88 -8.04 -4.31
CA GLU A 10 13.93 -6.84 -5.15
C GLU A 10 14.45 -5.60 -4.42
N TYR A 11 14.48 -5.60 -3.07
CA TYR A 11 15.10 -4.54 -2.27
C TYR A 11 16.57 -4.27 -2.68
N LEU A 12 17.26 -5.27 -3.22
CA LEU A 12 18.64 -5.15 -3.71
C LEU A 12 18.77 -4.19 -4.90
N ASN A 13 17.68 -4.01 -5.66
CA ASN A 13 17.62 -3.11 -6.82
C ASN A 13 16.89 -1.79 -6.50
N PHE A 14 16.44 -1.61 -5.25
CA PHE A 14 15.67 -0.44 -4.83
C PHE A 14 16.56 0.59 -4.14
N THR A 15 16.37 1.86 -4.51
CA THR A 15 17.00 3.00 -3.82
C THR A 15 15.94 3.96 -3.32
N TYR A 16 15.86 4.15 -2.00
CA TYR A 16 14.88 5.06 -1.40
C TYR A 16 15.06 6.49 -1.92
N GLY A 17 13.94 7.12 -2.31
CA GLY A 17 13.89 8.47 -2.85
C GLY A 17 14.34 8.61 -4.31
N SER A 18 14.88 7.55 -4.94
CA SER A 18 15.36 7.61 -6.31
C SER A 18 14.20 7.69 -7.33
N PRO A 19 14.29 8.58 -8.33
CA PRO A 19 13.35 8.59 -9.46
C PRO A 19 13.59 7.45 -10.46
N ASN A 20 14.74 6.76 -10.36
CA ASN A 20 15.13 5.70 -11.29
C ASN A 20 14.55 4.32 -10.92
N ASN A 21 13.76 4.24 -9.84
CA ASN A 21 13.07 3.00 -9.49
C ASN A 21 12.07 2.63 -10.59
N ASN A 22 12.13 1.38 -11.05
CA ASN A 22 11.22 0.87 -12.07
C ASN A 22 10.21 -0.10 -11.45
N LEU A 23 8.92 0.14 -11.66
CA LEU A 23 7.83 -0.67 -11.13
C LEU A 23 7.98 -2.16 -11.49
N THR A 24 8.50 -2.50 -12.66
CA THR A 24 8.66 -3.90 -13.09
C THR A 24 9.83 -4.61 -12.41
N ILE A 25 10.74 -3.87 -11.77
CA ILE A 25 11.94 -4.39 -11.12
C ILE A 25 11.81 -4.40 -9.60
N VAL A 26 11.17 -3.38 -9.01
CA VAL A 26 11.07 -3.20 -7.55
C VAL A 26 9.64 -3.27 -7.02
N GLY A 27 8.66 -3.53 -7.90
CA GLY A 27 7.24 -3.44 -7.60
C GLY A 27 6.78 -4.38 -6.49
N HIS A 28 7.32 -5.60 -6.42
CA HIS A 28 6.92 -6.54 -5.37
C HIS A 28 7.47 -6.08 -4.02
N TYR A 29 8.75 -5.70 -3.95
CA TYR A 29 9.32 -5.18 -2.70
C TYR A 29 8.60 -3.93 -2.22
N THR A 30 8.41 -2.95 -3.11
CA THR A 30 7.74 -1.68 -2.77
C THR A 30 6.30 -1.89 -2.31
N GLN A 31 5.56 -2.83 -2.89
CA GLN A 31 4.22 -3.19 -2.42
C GLN A 31 4.25 -3.85 -1.03
N MET A 32 5.23 -4.71 -0.75
CA MET A 32 5.37 -5.37 0.56
C MET A 32 5.64 -4.37 1.69
N VAL A 33 6.32 -3.25 1.41
CA VAL A 33 6.67 -2.22 2.40
C VAL A 33 5.83 -0.95 2.27
N TRP A 34 4.74 -0.99 1.49
CA TRP A 34 3.89 0.18 1.27
C TRP A 34 3.14 0.57 2.54
N TYR A 35 3.36 1.79 3.03
CA TYR A 35 2.95 2.20 4.39
C TYR A 35 1.44 2.10 4.65
N ASN A 36 0.63 2.28 3.61
CA ASN A 36 -0.82 2.26 3.70
C ASN A 36 -1.41 0.84 3.57
N SER A 37 -0.71 -0.08 2.90
CA SER A 37 -1.19 -1.43 2.60
C SER A 37 -1.19 -2.31 3.85
N HIS A 38 -2.28 -2.27 4.60
CA HIS A 38 -2.41 -2.90 5.92
C HIS A 38 -3.27 -4.17 5.92
N ARG A 39 -3.87 -4.53 4.78
CA ARG A 39 -4.57 -5.80 4.56
C ARG A 39 -3.91 -6.56 3.43
N ILE A 40 -3.80 -7.87 3.59
CA ILE A 40 -3.27 -8.78 2.58
C ILE A 40 -4.15 -10.03 2.52
N GLY A 41 -4.44 -10.50 1.32
CA GLY A 41 -5.08 -11.77 1.05
C GLY A 41 -4.27 -12.55 0.04
N CYS A 42 -3.89 -13.78 0.36
CA CYS A 42 -3.06 -14.61 -0.51
C CYS A 42 -3.75 -15.94 -0.84
N GLY A 43 -3.46 -16.46 -2.02
CA GLY A 43 -3.90 -17.78 -2.48
C GLY A 43 -2.85 -18.42 -3.37
N PHE A 44 -2.95 -19.73 -3.54
CA PHE A 44 -2.12 -20.46 -4.48
C PHE A 44 -2.91 -21.57 -5.16
N LYS A 45 -2.51 -21.92 -6.38
CA LYS A 45 -3.14 -22.97 -7.18
C LYS A 45 -2.08 -23.81 -7.86
N PHE A 46 -2.23 -25.13 -7.76
CA PHE A 46 -1.48 -26.07 -8.61
C PHE A 46 -2.01 -25.98 -10.05
N CYS A 47 -1.10 -25.77 -11.00
CA CYS A 47 -1.39 -25.47 -12.39
C CYS A 47 -0.83 -26.55 -13.34
N GLY A 48 -0.52 -27.74 -12.84
CA GLY A 48 0.09 -28.81 -13.62
C GLY A 48 1.61 -28.76 -13.60
N LYS A 49 2.26 -29.14 -14.70
CA LYS A 49 3.72 -29.12 -14.81
C LYS A 49 4.19 -27.94 -15.66
N ASP A 50 5.32 -27.35 -15.29
CA ASP A 50 5.99 -26.31 -16.07
C ASP A 50 6.67 -26.89 -17.34
N VAL A 51 7.29 -26.02 -18.14
CA VAL A 51 8.04 -26.39 -19.35
C VAL A 51 9.23 -27.33 -19.10
N ALA A 52 9.70 -27.41 -17.84
CA ALA A 52 10.75 -28.32 -17.40
C ALA A 52 10.20 -29.58 -16.72
N ASN A 53 8.90 -29.87 -16.89
CA ASN A 53 8.20 -31.03 -16.33
C ASN A 53 8.18 -31.07 -14.78
N ARG A 54 8.31 -29.92 -14.11
CA ARG A 54 8.25 -29.78 -12.64
C ARG A 54 6.86 -29.30 -12.19
N PRO A 55 6.37 -29.67 -10.99
CA PRO A 55 5.12 -29.14 -10.46
C PRO A 55 5.10 -27.60 -10.42
N PHE A 56 4.11 -26.99 -11.08
CA PHE A 56 3.93 -25.55 -11.14
C PHE A 56 2.79 -25.10 -10.22
N PHE A 57 3.09 -24.12 -9.37
CA PHE A 57 2.13 -23.47 -8.50
C PHE A 57 2.12 -21.97 -8.78
N ASN A 58 0.94 -21.42 -9.05
CA ASN A 58 0.75 -19.98 -9.14
C ASN A 58 0.42 -19.43 -7.74
N TYR A 59 1.12 -18.38 -7.31
CA TYR A 59 0.93 -17.73 -6.02
C TYR A 59 0.53 -16.27 -6.25
N VAL A 60 -0.55 -15.83 -5.61
CA VAL A 60 -1.08 -14.47 -5.74
C VAL A 60 -1.32 -13.90 -4.34
N CYS A 61 -0.90 -12.66 -4.12
CA CYS A 61 -1.25 -11.88 -2.94
C CYS A 61 -1.77 -10.51 -3.36
N ASN A 62 -2.96 -10.16 -2.90
CA ASN A 62 -3.57 -8.85 -3.10
C ASN A 62 -3.41 -8.02 -1.82
N TYR A 63 -3.08 -6.74 -1.99
CA TYR A 63 -2.85 -5.78 -0.91
C TYR A 63 -3.94 -4.71 -0.94
N CYS A 64 -4.43 -4.32 0.23
CA CYS A 64 -5.43 -3.27 0.37
C CYS A 64 -5.08 -2.30 1.50
N PRO A 65 -5.17 -0.98 1.27
CA PRO A 65 -5.30 -0.30 -0.02
C PRO A 65 -4.13 -0.59 -0.96
N ILE A 66 -4.32 -0.33 -2.26
CA ILE A 66 -3.31 -0.55 -3.29
C ILE A 66 -2.07 0.32 -3.03
N GLY A 67 -0.89 -0.24 -3.28
CA GLY A 67 0.38 0.48 -3.19
C GLY A 67 0.92 0.91 -4.55
N ASN A 68 2.22 1.17 -4.60
CA ASN A 68 2.97 1.44 -5.83
C ASN A 68 2.41 2.58 -6.69
N ASP A 69 1.97 3.68 -6.06
CA ASP A 69 1.67 4.92 -6.77
C ASP A 69 2.90 5.32 -7.61
N PRO A 70 2.80 5.39 -8.95
CA PRO A 70 3.93 5.71 -9.81
C PRO A 70 4.61 7.04 -9.46
N ARG A 71 3.86 8.00 -8.89
CA ARG A 71 4.38 9.31 -8.46
C ARG A 71 5.25 9.21 -7.20
N ASN A 72 5.09 8.14 -6.43
CA ASN A 72 5.71 7.95 -5.11
C ASN A 72 6.45 6.62 -4.98
N LEU A 73 6.76 5.93 -6.08
CA LEU A 73 7.37 4.60 -6.05
C LEU A 73 8.68 4.55 -5.25
N GLY A 74 9.49 5.61 -5.32
CA GLY A 74 10.74 5.72 -4.56
C GLY A 74 10.55 5.95 -3.06
N LYS A 75 9.34 6.28 -2.60
CA LYS A 75 9.03 6.58 -1.19
C LYS A 75 7.81 5.75 -0.74
N PRO A 76 7.94 4.41 -0.67
CA PRO A 76 6.83 3.52 -0.28
C PRO A 76 6.40 3.70 1.18
N TYR A 77 7.22 4.38 1.99
CA TYR A 77 6.94 4.80 3.35
C TYR A 77 7.65 6.13 3.64
N ILE A 78 7.26 6.78 4.74
CA ILE A 78 7.96 7.98 5.23
C ILE A 78 9.16 7.53 6.07
N ALA A 79 10.37 7.79 5.60
CA ALA A 79 11.58 7.61 6.39
C ALA A 79 11.59 8.54 7.61
N GLY A 80 11.91 7.99 8.77
CA GLY A 80 11.89 8.71 10.04
C GLY A 80 11.93 7.77 11.23
N LYS A 81 11.67 8.31 12.43
CA LYS A 81 11.61 7.49 13.63
C LYS A 81 10.39 6.56 13.54
N PRO A 82 10.53 5.26 13.85
CA PRO A 82 9.40 4.34 13.85
C PRO A 82 8.26 4.87 14.71
N CYS A 83 7.04 4.80 14.18
CA CYS A 83 5.81 5.26 14.82
C CYS A 83 5.70 6.76 15.18
N GLU A 84 6.55 7.63 14.62
CA GLU A 84 6.46 9.08 14.86
C GLU A 84 5.08 9.66 14.50
N LYS A 85 4.45 9.14 13.43
CA LYS A 85 3.10 9.53 12.99
C LYS A 85 1.96 8.83 13.74
N CYS A 86 2.26 7.90 14.66
CA CYS A 86 1.25 7.10 15.37
C CYS A 86 1.69 6.76 16.82
N PRO A 87 2.06 7.76 17.65
CA PRO A 87 2.73 7.51 18.93
C PRO A 87 1.92 6.66 19.92
N LYS A 88 0.59 6.77 19.90
CA LYS A 88 -0.32 5.99 20.76
C LYS A 88 -0.78 4.66 20.14
N HIS A 89 -0.43 4.41 18.89
CA HIS A 89 -0.89 3.27 18.10
C HIS A 89 0.30 2.56 17.47
N CYS A 90 1.28 2.19 18.30
CA CYS A 90 2.53 1.61 17.85
C CYS A 90 2.71 0.21 18.43
N LYS A 91 2.74 -0.80 17.56
CA LYS A 91 3.02 -2.19 17.90
C LYS A 91 4.51 -2.49 17.69
N TYR A 92 5.09 -3.22 18.64
CA TYR A 92 6.51 -3.63 18.63
C TYR A 92 7.50 -2.47 18.49
N LYS A 93 7.09 -1.24 18.84
CA LYS A 93 7.89 -0.01 18.61
C LYS A 93 8.31 0.20 17.15
N LYS A 94 7.57 -0.38 16.18
CA LYS A 94 7.94 -0.40 14.76
C LYS A 94 6.79 -0.15 13.79
N LEU A 95 5.58 -0.63 14.09
CA LEU A 95 4.46 -0.61 13.15
C LEU A 95 3.26 0.14 13.72
N CYS A 96 2.64 1.00 12.90
CA CYS A 96 1.39 1.66 13.27
C CYS A 96 0.21 0.68 13.28
N THR A 97 -0.77 0.91 14.16
CA THR A 97 -2.00 0.09 14.28
C THR A 97 -3.30 0.88 14.12
N ASN A 98 -3.22 2.18 13.84
CA ASN A 98 -4.36 3.04 13.54
C ASN A 98 -4.59 3.17 12.03
N SER A 99 -4.72 2.05 11.31
CA SER A 99 -5.01 2.07 9.88
C SER A 99 -6.48 2.41 9.61
N CYS A 100 -6.78 3.12 8.51
CA CYS A 100 -8.16 3.38 8.10
C CYS A 100 -8.79 2.13 7.45
N PRO A 101 -10.00 1.69 7.85
CA PRO A 101 -10.66 0.55 7.23
C PRO A 101 -11.24 0.85 5.83
N TYR A 102 -11.24 2.12 5.43
CA TYR A 102 -11.65 2.60 4.11
C TYR A 102 -10.41 2.92 3.26
N SER A 103 -10.60 3.02 1.94
CA SER A 103 -9.58 3.46 0.99
C SER A 103 -10.08 4.64 0.18
N ASP A 104 -9.17 5.52 -0.21
CA ASP A 104 -9.45 6.51 -1.25
C ASP A 104 -9.27 5.87 -2.63
N PHE A 105 -10.25 6.07 -3.50
CA PHE A 105 -10.18 5.69 -4.90
C PHE A 105 -9.48 6.75 -5.74
N TRP A 106 -9.68 8.03 -5.41
CA TRP A 106 -8.96 9.12 -6.07
C TRP A 106 -7.63 9.40 -5.40
N VAL A 107 -6.59 9.52 -6.21
CA VAL A 107 -5.21 9.68 -5.75
C VAL A 107 -4.89 11.06 -5.17
N ASN A 108 -5.82 12.02 -5.28
CA ASN A 108 -5.69 13.40 -4.82
C ASN A 108 -6.72 13.79 -3.74
N CYS A 109 -7.41 12.82 -3.12
CA CYS A 109 -8.38 13.10 -2.05
C CYS A 109 -7.81 13.97 -0.92
N ALA A 110 -6.56 13.72 -0.50
CA ALA A 110 -5.90 14.51 0.53
C ALA A 110 -5.77 16.00 0.15
N GLU A 111 -5.36 16.28 -1.09
CA GLU A 111 -5.24 17.64 -1.62
C GLU A 111 -6.62 18.32 -1.76
N LEU A 112 -7.61 17.59 -2.28
CA LEU A 112 -8.99 18.06 -2.38
C LEU A 112 -9.58 18.38 -1.02
N SER A 113 -9.29 17.58 0.01
CA SER A 113 -9.78 17.84 1.37
C SER A 113 -9.14 19.07 2.01
N ILE A 114 -7.92 19.46 1.62
CA ILE A 114 -7.29 20.68 2.16
C ILE A 114 -8.00 21.92 1.62
N ASN A 115 -8.28 21.94 0.32
CA ASN A 115 -8.81 23.13 -0.35
C ASN A 115 -10.35 23.18 -0.41
N TRP A 116 -11.00 22.02 -0.44
CA TRP A 116 -12.43 21.86 -0.76
C TRP A 116 -13.12 20.86 0.18
N ASN A 117 -12.78 20.85 1.47
CA ASN A 117 -13.28 19.86 2.43
C ASN A 117 -14.81 19.73 2.41
N SER A 118 -15.54 20.85 2.48
CA SER A 118 -17.01 20.84 2.49
C SER A 118 -17.59 20.29 1.18
N TRP A 119 -16.97 20.58 0.03
CA TRP A 119 -17.38 20.06 -1.27
C TRP A 119 -17.07 18.56 -1.41
N LEU A 120 -15.98 18.08 -0.81
CA LEU A 120 -15.56 16.69 -0.88
C LEU A 120 -16.32 15.79 0.11
N CYS A 121 -16.46 16.24 1.35
CA CYS A 121 -16.92 15.43 2.48
C CYS A 121 -18.28 15.87 3.07
N GLY A 122 -18.82 17.03 2.67
CA GLY A 122 -20.04 17.60 3.28
C GLY A 122 -21.34 16.92 2.87
N GLU A 123 -21.39 16.30 1.68
CA GLU A 123 -22.56 15.57 1.19
C GLU A 123 -22.31 14.06 1.21
N LEU A 124 -22.80 13.41 2.27
CA LEU A 124 -22.64 11.98 2.46
C LEU A 124 -23.29 11.20 1.31
N GLY A 125 -22.53 10.26 0.72
CA GLY A 125 -23.04 9.31 -0.26
C GLY A 125 -23.02 9.77 -1.72
N ASN A 126 -22.62 11.02 -2.00
CA ASN A 126 -22.31 11.44 -3.37
C ASN A 126 -21.02 10.74 -3.87
N GLU A 127 -20.76 10.83 -5.18
CA GLU A 127 -19.61 10.15 -5.81
C GLU A 127 -18.27 10.58 -5.21
N ARG A 128 -18.10 11.89 -4.96
CA ARG A 128 -16.88 12.47 -4.37
C ARG A 128 -16.58 11.89 -3.00
N TYR A 129 -17.58 11.85 -2.13
CA TYR A 129 -17.50 11.25 -0.81
C TYR A 129 -17.18 9.75 -0.88
N LYS A 130 -17.84 9.02 -1.79
CA LYS A 130 -17.60 7.58 -2.00
C LYS A 130 -16.19 7.29 -2.53
N SER A 131 -15.64 8.19 -3.34
CA SER A 131 -14.28 8.09 -3.87
C SER A 131 -13.20 8.49 -2.86
N CYS A 132 -13.53 9.25 -1.81
CA CYS A 132 -12.59 9.77 -0.82
C CYS A 132 -12.92 9.36 0.62
N GLN A 133 -13.40 8.13 0.81
CA GLN A 133 -13.88 7.68 2.12
C GLN A 133 -12.80 7.65 3.20
N ALA A 134 -11.56 7.28 2.88
CA ALA A 134 -10.49 7.27 3.87
C ALA A 134 -10.14 8.70 4.30
N THR A 135 -10.07 9.62 3.34
CA THR A 135 -9.88 11.04 3.61
C THR A 135 -11.00 11.58 4.51
N CYS A 136 -12.27 11.37 4.15
CA CYS A 136 -13.41 11.95 4.86
C CYS A 136 -13.73 11.26 6.20
N LYS A 137 -13.54 9.94 6.33
CA LYS A 137 -13.97 9.18 7.54
C LYS A 137 -12.85 8.94 8.56
N CYS A 138 -11.58 9.08 8.16
CA CYS A 138 -10.44 8.68 9.00
C CYS A 138 -9.40 9.78 9.20
N PRO A 139 -9.73 10.94 9.81
CA PRO A 139 -8.79 12.05 9.97
C PRO A 139 -7.53 11.70 10.78
N ASN A 140 -7.63 10.77 11.74
CA ASN A 140 -6.54 10.40 12.66
C ASN A 140 -5.90 9.04 12.37
N ALA A 141 -6.20 8.45 11.20
CA ALA A 141 -5.67 7.14 10.81
C ALA A 141 -4.54 7.29 9.78
N ILE A 142 -3.65 6.30 9.74
CA ILE A 142 -2.69 6.14 8.64
C ILE A 142 -3.48 5.72 7.39
N LYS A 143 -3.30 6.47 6.31
CA LYS A 143 -3.95 6.30 5.01
C LYS A 143 -3.11 6.90 3.87
#